data_AF-C0P6Z2-F1
#
_entry.id   AF-C0P6Z2-F1
#
_cell.length_a   1.000
_cell.length_b   1.000
_cell.length_c   1.000
_cell.angle_alpha   90.00
_cell.angle_beta   90.00
_cell.angle_gamma   90.00
#
_symmetry.space_group_name_H-M   'P 1'
#
loop_
_entity.id
_entity.type
_entity.pdbx_description
1 polymer ?
#
loop_
_entity_poly.entity_id
_entity_poly.type
_entity_poly.pdbx_seq_one_letter_code
_entity_poly.pdbx_strand_id
1 'polypeptide(L)'
;MPEWESSEGSGEFLQLAWSMRNGSDIANFSELRLTAHSGTHVDVLGHVFEHYYDACFNVDTLELAVLNGPALLVDVPRDKNITENLWKKEFDTSYVGFMKDGAQWLVDNTDIKLVGVDYLSVGAFDECIPAHLVFLEKREVILVEALNLEHVSPRIYILHCCH
;
A
#
# COMPACT_ATOMS: atom_id res chain seq x y z
N MET A 1 10.93 3.39 8.27
CA MET A 1 10.46 2.78 7.01
C MET A 1 10.45 3.86 5.96
N PRO A 2 10.60 3.56 4.65
CA PRO A 2 10.38 4.59 3.64
C PRO A 2 8.98 5.19 3.79
N GLU A 3 8.86 6.45 3.43
CA GLU A 3 7.63 7.23 3.49
C GLU A 3 7.58 8.11 2.23
N TRP A 4 6.36 8.33 1.73
CA TRP A 4 6.13 9.12 0.52
C TRP A 4 6.84 10.48 0.62
N GLU A 5 7.63 10.82 -0.40
CA GLU A 5 8.40 12.08 -0.49
C GLU A 5 9.34 12.37 0.71
N SER A 6 9.70 11.35 1.50
CA SER A 6 10.60 11.49 2.65
C SER A 6 12.00 10.95 2.34
N SER A 7 13.03 11.74 2.67
CA SER A 7 14.42 11.28 2.64
C SER A 7 14.82 10.52 3.91
N GLU A 8 14.13 10.76 5.03
CA GLU A 8 14.43 10.17 6.34
C GLU A 8 13.53 8.96 6.67
N GLY A 9 12.44 8.81 5.92
CA GLY A 9 11.37 7.88 6.22
C GLY A 9 10.58 8.25 7.48
N SER A 10 9.81 7.29 8.01
CA SER A 10 8.85 7.50 9.11
C SER A 10 9.44 7.82 10.50
N GLY A 11 10.77 8.00 10.62
CA GLY A 11 11.43 8.31 11.89
C GLY A 11 11.27 7.25 13.00
N GLU A 12 11.34 7.68 14.27
CA GLU A 12 10.98 6.85 15.43
C GLU A 12 9.46 6.77 15.56
N PHE A 13 8.92 5.56 15.40
CA PHE A 13 7.47 5.31 15.41
C PHE A 13 7.00 4.46 16.59
N LEU A 14 7.92 3.89 17.37
CA LEU A 14 7.64 3.06 18.54
C LEU A 14 8.38 3.63 19.75
N GLN A 15 7.62 4.02 20.77
CA GLN A 15 8.17 4.56 22.01
C GLN A 15 7.72 3.71 23.20
N LEU A 16 8.62 3.45 24.14
CA LEU A 16 8.27 2.84 25.41
C LEU A 16 7.70 3.91 26.35
N ALA A 17 6.37 3.94 26.50
CA ALA A 17 5.66 4.93 27.31
C ALA A 17 5.82 4.64 28.81
N TRP A 18 5.72 3.37 29.22
CA TRP A 18 5.89 2.96 30.61
C TRP A 18 6.49 1.56 30.69
N SER A 19 7.46 1.35 31.58
CA SER A 19 8.22 0.10 31.61
C SER A 19 8.28 -0.52 32.98
N MET A 20 8.52 -1.83 33.04
CA MET A 20 8.73 -2.53 34.29
C MET A 20 9.98 -2.06 35.03
N ARG A 21 10.99 -1.61 34.28
CA ARG A 21 12.20 -1.01 34.88
C ARG A 21 11.91 0.37 35.49
N ASN A 22 10.85 1.05 35.04
CA ASN A 22 10.50 2.40 35.45
C ASN A 22 9.11 2.47 36.13
N GLY A 23 8.75 1.42 36.87
CA GLY A 23 7.63 1.46 37.82
C GLY A 23 6.34 0.74 37.42
N SER A 24 6.29 0.04 36.28
CA SER A 24 5.16 -0.86 35.97
C SER A 24 5.33 -2.22 36.62
N ASP A 25 4.42 -2.61 37.50
CA ASP A 25 4.51 -3.92 38.18
C ASP A 25 4.04 -5.10 37.31
N ILE A 26 3.47 -4.85 36.12
CA ILE A 26 2.76 -5.87 35.34
C ILE A 26 3.29 -6.09 33.92
N ALA A 27 3.75 -5.04 33.23
CA ALA A 27 4.12 -5.13 31.80
C ALA A 27 4.90 -3.91 31.30
N ASN A 28 5.47 -4.01 30.11
CA ASN A 28 5.96 -2.85 29.35
C ASN A 28 4.85 -2.36 28.42
N PHE A 29 4.56 -1.07 28.48
CA PHE A 29 3.57 -0.39 27.65
C PHE A 29 4.27 0.50 26.64
N SER A 30 4.04 0.23 25.36
CA SER A 30 4.59 1.00 24.25
C SER A 30 3.48 1.74 23.51
N GLU A 31 3.84 2.89 22.94
CA GLU A 31 3.03 3.65 22.01
C GLU A 31 3.57 3.47 20.60
N LEU A 32 2.66 3.26 19.65
CA LEU A 32 2.95 3.14 18.23
C LEU A 32 2.27 4.31 17.52
N ARG A 33 3.04 5.09 16.75
CA ARG A 33 2.53 6.21 15.95
C ARG A 33 3.05 6.07 14.52
N LEU A 34 2.13 5.79 13.60
CA LEU A 34 2.41 5.57 12.19
C LEU A 34 1.37 6.28 11.33
N THR A 35 1.78 6.68 10.12
CA THR A 35 0.83 7.03 9.05
C THR A 35 0.17 5.76 8.52
N ALA A 36 -1.09 5.85 8.08
CA ALA A 36 -1.81 4.72 7.48
C ALA A 36 -1.09 4.16 6.24
N HIS A 37 -0.32 5.01 5.54
CA HIS A 37 0.49 4.63 4.38
C HIS A 37 1.92 4.21 4.79
N SER A 38 2.04 3.44 5.88
CA SER A 38 3.33 2.90 6.35
C SER A 38 3.42 1.39 6.10
N GLY A 39 4.40 0.97 5.30
CA GLY A 39 4.60 -0.45 4.99
C GLY A 39 3.48 -1.00 4.13
N THR A 40 3.28 -2.32 4.10
CA THR A 40 2.21 -2.91 3.30
C THR A 40 0.84 -2.47 3.82
N HIS A 41 0.07 -1.81 2.97
CA HIS A 41 -1.23 -1.22 3.35
C HIS A 41 -2.22 -1.27 2.18
N VAL A 42 -3.46 -0.86 2.44
CA VAL A 42 -4.52 -0.75 1.44
C VAL A 42 -5.02 0.68 1.34
N ASP A 43 -5.28 1.13 0.12
CA ASP A 43 -5.92 2.42 -0.10
C ASP A 43 -7.43 2.25 -0.27
N VAL A 44 -8.14 3.26 0.23
CA VAL A 44 -9.59 3.37 0.20
C VAL A 44 -10.00 4.59 -0.60
N LEU A 45 -11.27 4.67 -1.02
CA LEU A 45 -11.78 5.84 -1.74
C LEU A 45 -11.49 7.16 -1.02
N GLY A 46 -11.69 7.19 0.31
CA GLY A 46 -11.39 8.35 1.15
C GLY A 46 -9.92 8.78 1.18
N HIS A 47 -9.00 7.98 0.64
CA HIS A 47 -7.59 8.36 0.49
C HIS A 47 -7.41 9.55 -0.47
N VAL A 48 -8.13 9.55 -1.60
CA VAL A 48 -7.99 10.57 -2.66
C VAL A 48 -9.24 11.42 -2.89
N PHE A 49 -10.37 11.04 -2.28
CA PHE A 49 -11.66 11.72 -2.46
C PHE A 49 -12.24 12.22 -1.13
N GLU A 50 -12.23 13.53 -0.93
CA GLU A 50 -12.73 14.18 0.29
C GLU A 50 -14.18 13.79 0.63
N HIS A 51 -15.06 13.75 -0.37
CA HIS A 51 -16.48 13.42 -0.14
C HIS A 51 -16.69 11.98 0.34
N TYR A 52 -15.81 11.03 -0.04
CA TYR A 52 -15.83 9.67 0.50
C TYR A 52 -15.22 9.62 1.91
N TYR A 53 -14.21 10.44 2.18
CA TYR A 53 -13.65 10.59 3.53
C TYR A 53 -14.71 11.10 4.52
N ASP A 54 -15.42 12.19 4.17
CA ASP A 54 -16.52 12.75 4.97
C ASP A 54 -17.67 11.75 5.19
N ALA A 55 -17.95 10.94 4.17
CA ALA A 55 -18.95 9.89 4.22
C ALA A 55 -18.49 8.62 4.97
N CYS A 56 -17.29 8.63 5.56
CA CYS A 56 -16.69 7.51 6.29
C CYS A 56 -16.53 6.23 5.45
N PHE A 57 -16.30 6.37 4.13
CA PHE A 57 -15.85 5.25 3.28
C PHE A 57 -14.38 4.96 3.56
N ASN A 58 -14.15 4.21 4.63
CA ASN A 58 -12.85 3.80 5.14
C ASN A 58 -12.60 2.30 4.89
N VAL A 59 -11.54 1.75 5.48
CA VAL A 59 -11.12 0.35 5.28
C VAL A 59 -12.21 -0.65 5.67
N ASP A 60 -13.05 -0.33 6.67
CA ASP A 60 -14.12 -1.21 7.14
C ASP A 60 -15.23 -1.41 6.09
N THR A 61 -15.28 -0.54 5.07
CA THR A 61 -16.26 -0.62 3.98
C THR A 61 -15.82 -1.53 2.83
N LEU A 62 -14.55 -1.96 2.81
CA LEU A 62 -14.01 -2.81 1.74
C LEU A 62 -14.59 -4.23 1.78
N GLU A 63 -14.85 -4.80 0.60
CA GLU A 63 -15.29 -6.19 0.47
C GLU A 63 -14.18 -7.16 0.89
N LEU A 64 -14.31 -7.78 2.07
CA LEU A 64 -13.34 -8.74 2.60
C LEU A 64 -13.06 -9.92 1.64
N ALA A 65 -14.05 -10.28 0.81
CA ALA A 65 -13.91 -11.33 -0.21
C ALA A 65 -12.94 -10.95 -1.34
N VAL A 66 -12.79 -9.65 -1.64
CA VAL A 66 -11.80 -9.16 -2.61
C VAL A 66 -10.40 -9.19 -2.00
N LEU A 67 -10.30 -8.85 -0.71
CA LEU A 67 -9.06 -8.88 0.07
C LEU A 67 -8.56 -10.31 0.38
N ASN A 68 -9.42 -11.33 0.23
CA ASN A 68 -9.13 -12.73 0.55
C ASN A 68 -9.53 -13.66 -0.60
N GLY A 69 -8.67 -13.76 -1.61
CA GLY A 69 -9.01 -14.46 -2.84
C GLY A 69 -7.81 -14.80 -3.72
N PRO A 70 -8.05 -15.43 -4.87
CA PRO A 70 -6.99 -15.74 -5.82
C PRO A 70 -6.37 -14.46 -6.38
N ALA A 71 -5.04 -14.39 -6.36
CA ALA A 71 -4.25 -13.30 -6.93
C ALA A 71 -3.17 -13.87 -7.83
N LEU A 72 -3.01 -13.28 -9.02
CA LEU A 72 -1.91 -13.62 -9.93
C LEU A 72 -0.73 -12.69 -9.67
N LEU A 73 0.39 -13.25 -9.24
CA LEU A 73 1.65 -12.53 -9.20
C LEU A 73 2.29 -12.57 -10.58
N VAL A 74 2.48 -11.39 -11.18
CA VAL A 74 3.22 -11.19 -12.43
C VAL A 74 4.53 -10.47 -12.12
N ASP A 75 5.60 -10.90 -12.78
CA ASP A 75 6.85 -10.13 -12.79
C ASP A 75 6.82 -9.18 -14.00
N VAL A 76 7.02 -7.90 -13.74
CA VAL A 76 7.09 -6.87 -14.78
C VAL A 76 8.57 -6.57 -14.98
N PRO A 77 9.11 -6.68 -16.21
CA PRO A 77 10.53 -6.42 -16.47
C PRO A 77 10.91 -5.01 -16.02
N ARG A 78 12.01 -4.90 -15.27
CA ARG A 78 12.54 -3.63 -14.77
C ARG A 78 14.05 -3.64 -14.92
N ASP A 79 14.62 -2.45 -15.01
CA ASP A 79 16.07 -2.29 -14.96
C ASP A 79 16.63 -2.44 -13.53
N LYS A 80 15.77 -2.39 -12.50
CA LYS A 80 16.12 -2.55 -11.06
C LYS A 80 14.98 -3.23 -10.27
N ASN A 81 15.33 -4.10 -9.32
CA ASN A 81 14.38 -4.64 -8.34
C ASN A 81 13.99 -3.53 -7.35
N ILE A 82 12.68 -3.31 -7.20
CA ILE A 82 12.14 -2.21 -6.39
C ILE A 82 12.06 -2.60 -4.90
N THR A 83 11.90 -3.88 -4.59
CA THR A 83 11.87 -4.40 -3.21
C THR A 83 13.13 -4.05 -2.42
N GLU A 84 14.33 -4.15 -3.01
CA GLU A 84 15.57 -3.75 -2.33
C GLU A 84 15.59 -2.23 -2.01
N ASN A 85 14.98 -1.41 -2.85
CA ASN A 85 14.84 0.03 -2.62
C ASN A 85 13.77 0.37 -1.57
N LEU A 86 12.72 -0.44 -1.43
CA LEU A 86 11.70 -0.29 -0.39
C LEU A 86 12.25 -0.53 1.04
N TRP A 87 13.38 -1.22 1.15
CA TRP A 87 14.08 -1.36 2.44
C TRP A 87 15.12 -0.26 2.67
N LYS A 88 15.34 0.62 1.70
CA LYS A 88 16.08 1.87 1.91
C LYS A 88 15.16 2.90 2.54
N LYS A 89 15.73 3.84 3.29
CA LYS A 89 14.95 4.92 3.93
C LYS A 89 14.44 5.95 2.92
N GLU A 90 15.18 6.14 1.84
CA GLU A 90 14.95 7.21 0.86
C GLU A 90 13.89 6.80 -0.16
N PHE A 91 12.98 7.72 -0.42
CA PHE A 91 12.02 7.61 -1.51
C PHE A 91 12.68 7.78 -2.89
N ASP A 92 12.62 6.74 -3.73
CA ASP A 92 13.04 6.77 -5.13
C ASP A 92 11.83 7.06 -6.02
N THR A 93 11.91 8.08 -6.87
CA THR A 93 10.84 8.49 -7.80
C THR A 93 10.87 7.74 -9.13
N SER A 94 11.93 6.97 -9.40
CA SER A 94 12.11 6.22 -10.65
C SER A 94 11.49 4.81 -10.65
N TYR A 95 10.66 4.52 -9.64
CA TYR A 95 9.96 3.26 -9.53
C TYR A 95 8.94 3.05 -10.66
N VAL A 96 8.66 1.78 -10.94
CA VAL A 96 7.65 1.38 -11.92
C VAL A 96 6.29 1.36 -11.23
N GLY A 97 5.34 2.12 -11.79
CA GLY A 97 3.94 2.10 -11.42
C GLY A 97 3.05 2.22 -12.66
N PHE A 98 1.74 2.19 -12.47
CA PHE A 98 0.76 2.39 -13.52
C PHE A 98 0.76 3.85 -13.97
N MET A 99 0.86 4.06 -15.28
CA MET A 99 0.42 5.30 -15.90
C MET A 99 -1.12 5.27 -15.98
N LYS A 100 -1.74 6.44 -16.17
CA LYS A 100 -3.19 6.59 -16.25
C LYS A 100 -3.81 5.68 -17.32
N ASP A 101 -3.18 5.58 -18.49
CA ASP A 101 -3.67 4.78 -19.61
C ASP A 101 -3.61 3.27 -19.33
N GLY A 102 -2.56 2.80 -18.66
CA GLY A 102 -2.43 1.42 -18.19
C GLY A 102 -3.49 1.06 -17.15
N ALA A 103 -3.73 1.95 -16.17
CA ALA A 103 -4.81 1.80 -15.21
C ALA A 103 -6.18 1.74 -15.92
N GLN A 104 -6.39 2.63 -16.90
CA GLN A 104 -7.64 2.71 -17.65
C GLN A 104 -7.89 1.44 -18.45
N TRP A 105 -6.86 0.93 -19.12
CA TRP A 105 -6.96 -0.31 -19.86
C TRP A 105 -7.35 -1.48 -18.96
N LEU A 106 -6.73 -1.61 -17.77
CA LEU A 106 -7.05 -2.69 -16.83
C LEU A 106 -8.51 -2.62 -16.37
N VAL A 107 -8.98 -1.43 -15.99
CA VAL A 107 -10.37 -1.20 -15.57
C VAL A 107 -11.37 -1.47 -16.69
N ASP A 108 -11.05 -1.12 -17.93
CA ASP A 108 -11.98 -1.27 -19.05
C ASP A 108 -12.01 -2.71 -19.62
N ASN A 109 -10.91 -3.45 -19.51
CA ASN A 109 -10.73 -4.72 -20.24
C ASN A 109 -10.70 -5.97 -19.37
N THR A 110 -10.75 -5.83 -18.04
CA THR A 110 -10.70 -6.96 -17.11
C THR A 110 -11.82 -6.91 -16.08
N ASP A 111 -11.96 -7.95 -15.25
CA ASP A 111 -12.80 -8.00 -14.06
C ASP A 111 -11.98 -7.93 -12.75
N ILE A 112 -10.71 -7.51 -12.84
CA ILE A 112 -9.81 -7.38 -11.70
C ILE A 112 -10.38 -6.33 -10.72
N LYS A 113 -10.48 -6.73 -9.45
CA LYS A 113 -10.99 -5.90 -8.34
C LYS A 113 -9.91 -5.44 -7.37
N LEU A 114 -8.69 -5.98 -7.49
CA LEU A 114 -7.57 -5.66 -6.62
C LEU A 114 -6.28 -5.61 -7.43
N VAL A 115 -5.50 -4.55 -7.22
CA VAL A 115 -4.16 -4.39 -7.80
C VAL A 115 -3.16 -4.22 -6.66
N GLY A 116 -2.13 -5.05 -6.67
CA GLY A 116 -1.05 -4.99 -5.70
C GLY A 116 0.27 -4.61 -6.36
N VAL A 117 1.07 -3.76 -5.71
CA VAL A 117 2.42 -3.42 -6.14
C VAL A 117 3.43 -3.56 -5.00
N ASP A 118 4.68 -3.79 -5.38
CA ASP A 118 5.81 -3.87 -4.47
C ASP A 118 6.56 -2.53 -4.36
N TYR A 119 5.81 -1.41 -4.38
CA TYR A 119 6.32 -0.08 -4.06
C TYR A 119 5.33 0.78 -3.29
N LEU A 120 5.79 1.94 -2.81
CA LEU A 120 5.01 2.90 -2.01
C LEU A 120 3.81 3.52 -2.73
N SER A 121 3.60 3.20 -4.01
CA SER A 121 2.43 3.66 -4.75
C SER A 121 2.15 2.80 -5.99
N VAL A 122 0.87 2.57 -6.30
CA VAL A 122 0.43 1.85 -7.51
C VAL A 122 0.65 2.69 -8.78
N GLY A 123 0.59 4.01 -8.68
CA GLY A 123 0.76 4.91 -9.80
C GLY A 123 2.22 5.29 -9.99
N ALA A 124 2.69 5.44 -11.23
CA ALA A 124 4.05 5.97 -11.46
C ALA A 124 4.16 7.40 -10.92
N PHE A 125 5.34 7.82 -10.47
CA PHE A 125 5.52 9.12 -9.80
C PHE A 125 4.90 10.30 -10.56
N ASP A 126 5.12 10.37 -11.88
CA ASP A 126 4.61 11.46 -12.74
C ASP A 126 3.08 11.46 -12.90
N GLU A 127 2.43 10.30 -12.75
CA GLU A 127 0.98 10.12 -12.93
C GLU A 127 0.31 9.40 -11.75
N CYS A 128 0.87 9.58 -10.54
CA CYS A 128 0.43 8.89 -9.34
C CYS A 128 -1.07 9.12 -9.10
N ILE A 129 -1.48 10.38 -8.92
CA ILE A 129 -2.88 10.73 -8.68
C ILE A 129 -3.79 10.33 -9.86
N PRO A 130 -3.48 10.63 -11.14
CA PRO A 130 -4.28 10.16 -12.27
C PRO A 130 -4.55 8.65 -12.29
N ALA A 131 -3.56 7.81 -11.96
CA ALA A 131 -3.74 6.36 -11.89
C ALA A 131 -4.66 5.95 -10.74
N HIS A 132 -4.51 6.54 -9.55
CA HIS A 132 -5.38 6.29 -8.40
C HIS A 132 -6.84 6.63 -8.71
N LEU A 133 -7.07 7.79 -9.32
CA LEU A 133 -8.43 8.22 -9.69
C LEU A 133 -9.09 7.22 -10.65
N VAL A 134 -8.35 6.68 -11.62
CA VAL A 134 -8.90 5.68 -12.54
C VAL A 134 -9.28 4.39 -11.82
N PHE A 135 -8.43 3.87 -10.93
CA PHE A 135 -8.73 2.65 -10.19
C PHE A 135 -9.89 2.83 -9.21
N LEU A 136 -9.88 3.92 -8.46
CA LEU A 136 -10.80 4.16 -7.35
C LEU A 136 -12.16 4.68 -7.83
N GLU A 137 -12.22 5.63 -8.76
CA GLU A 137 -13.48 6.27 -9.17
C GLU A 137 -14.37 5.38 -10.04
N LYS A 138 -13.76 4.59 -10.95
CA LYS A 138 -14.51 3.89 -11.99
C LYS A 138 -15.02 2.52 -11.57
N ARG A 139 -14.29 1.84 -10.69
CA ARG A 139 -14.57 0.44 -10.32
C ARG A 139 -14.29 0.09 -8.87
N GLU A 140 -13.85 1.06 -8.05
CA GLU A 140 -13.47 0.81 -6.66
C GLU A 140 -12.45 -0.34 -6.57
N VAL A 141 -11.47 -0.35 -7.49
CA VAL A 141 -10.38 -1.34 -7.46
C VAL A 141 -9.55 -1.08 -6.22
N ILE A 142 -9.44 -2.09 -5.36
CA ILE A 142 -8.67 -2.00 -4.12
C ILE A 142 -7.18 -2.00 -4.47
N LEU A 143 -6.45 -1.05 -3.91
CA LEU A 143 -5.01 -0.93 -4.11
C LEU A 143 -4.28 -1.50 -2.89
N VAL A 144 -3.30 -2.36 -3.12
CA VAL A 144 -2.41 -2.89 -2.07
C VAL A 144 -0.99 -2.44 -2.39
N GLU A 145 -0.43 -1.62 -1.53
CA GLU A 145 0.85 -0.99 -1.78
C GLU A 145 1.94 -1.53 -0.85
N ALA A 146 3.19 -1.31 -1.23
CA ALA A 146 4.38 -1.68 -0.48
C ALA A 146 4.46 -3.17 -0.10
N LEU A 147 4.05 -4.06 -1.01
CA LEU A 147 4.24 -5.50 -0.85
C LEU A 147 5.72 -5.87 -0.89
N ASN A 148 6.13 -6.84 -0.06
CA ASN A 148 7.45 -7.46 -0.21
C ASN A 148 7.35 -8.77 -1.00
N LEU A 149 7.83 -8.75 -2.25
CA LEU A 149 7.75 -9.86 -3.19
C LEU A 149 9.11 -10.47 -3.57
N GLU A 150 10.21 -10.08 -2.92
CA GLU A 150 11.61 -10.44 -3.30
C GLU A 150 11.84 -11.97 -3.36
N HIS A 151 11.13 -12.73 -2.53
CA HIS A 151 11.29 -14.18 -2.42
C HIS A 151 10.02 -14.94 -2.83
N VAL A 152 9.17 -14.33 -3.64
CA VAL A 152 7.89 -14.91 -4.08
C VAL A 152 7.91 -15.11 -5.59
N SER A 153 7.85 -16.37 -6.04
CA SER A 153 7.89 -16.67 -7.47
C SER A 153 6.55 -16.33 -8.16
N PRO A 154 6.55 -15.82 -9.41
CA PRO A 154 5.32 -15.57 -10.16
C PRO A 154 4.46 -16.82 -10.33
N ARG A 155 3.21 -16.76 -9.85
CA ARG A 155 2.15 -17.77 -10.01
C ARG A 155 0.84 -17.23 -9.41
N ILE A 156 -0.20 -18.06 -9.42
CA ILE A 156 -1.43 -17.81 -8.67
C ILE A 156 -1.22 -18.18 -7.19
N TYR A 157 -1.61 -17.28 -6.31
CA TYR A 157 -1.66 -17.45 -4.86
C TYR A 157 -3.06 -17.18 -4.35
N ILE A 158 -3.30 -17.52 -3.09
CA ILE A 158 -4.39 -16.92 -2.32
C ILE A 158 -3.80 -15.74 -1.56
N LEU A 159 -4.29 -14.54 -1.86
CA LEU A 159 -4.00 -13.34 -1.10
C LEU A 159 -4.84 -13.36 0.17
N HIS A 160 -4.23 -12.94 1.27
CA HIS A 160 -4.92 -12.68 2.52
C HIS A 160 -4.59 -11.27 2.99
N CYS A 161 -5.60 -10.44 3.05
CA CYS A 161 -5.54 -9.11 3.64
C CYS A 161 -6.73 -8.97 4.61
N CYS A 162 -6.43 -8.71 5.87
CA CYS A 162 -7.45 -8.51 6.90
C CYS A 162 -7.76 -7.01 7.03
N HIS A 163 -8.98 -6.69 7.48
CA HIS A 163 -9.29 -5.39 8.07
C HIS A 163 -8.39 -5.10 9.27
#